data_AF-A0A969BY46-F1
#
_entry.id   AF-A0A969BY46-F1
#
_cell.length_a   1.000
_cell.length_b   1.000
_cell.length_c   1.000
_cell.angle_alpha   90.00
_cell.angle_beta   90.00
_cell.angle_gamma   90.00
#
_symmetry.space_group_name_H-M   'P 1'
#
loop_
_entity.id
_entity.type
_entity.pdbx_description
1 polymer ?
#
loop_
_entity_poly.entity_id
_entity_poly.type
_entity_poly.pdbx_seq_one_letter_code
_entity_poly.pdbx_strand_id
1 'polypeptide(L)'
;MCSTIALPQPAPRMVFTLRGPNPRPIFLSESDWTGRMFSLCMTPHWRGIPWGDERLDVEGSSYLLFPEAAAGQAYSAHFDPNSPYFYAFFGTYIIAPQDGKRLPPEIFAELGNRDNLAWLRTMGDLHPFSAVTTPTLLLPEPGEIDRWSFVATYAVHNGLGLNNPRAGLPELLLPPESGVWSNVIDSYQNMVMHCQGKIWYEGDYLIMSFFTGAEYFRRSGKRINTFHQFPAFYQQQGRMLDAVKIINDGSGFSTPDRTSFAEKRTHYETRN
;
A
#
# COMPACT_ATOMS: atom_id res chain seq x y z
N MET A 1 41.30 -18.40 8.66
CA MET A 1 39.85 -18.10 8.67
C MET A 1 39.65 -16.89 7.76
N CYS A 2 39.11 -17.08 6.55
CA CYS A 2 38.77 -15.96 5.68
C CYS A 2 37.49 -15.32 6.22
N SER A 3 37.61 -14.11 6.76
CA SER A 3 36.46 -13.24 7.01
C SER A 3 35.92 -12.79 5.66
N THR A 4 34.79 -13.34 5.25
CA THR A 4 34.01 -12.80 4.14
C THR A 4 33.57 -11.41 4.54
N ILE A 5 34.19 -10.38 3.98
CA ILE A 5 33.71 -9.00 4.08
C ILE A 5 32.37 -9.00 3.36
N ALA A 6 31.28 -8.98 4.12
CA ALA A 6 29.96 -8.77 3.55
C ALA A 6 30.00 -7.42 2.82
N LEU A 7 29.91 -7.46 1.49
CA LEU A 7 29.68 -6.26 0.71
C LEU A 7 28.44 -5.58 1.29
N PRO A 8 28.45 -4.25 1.52
CA PRO A 8 27.26 -3.56 1.99
C PRO A 8 26.13 -3.87 1.00
N GLN A 9 25.07 -4.47 1.53
CA GLN A 9 23.82 -4.63 0.79
C GLN A 9 23.48 -3.26 0.18
N PRO A 10 23.22 -3.18 -1.14
CA PRO A 10 22.86 -1.90 -1.74
C PRO A 10 21.66 -1.35 -0.96
N ALA A 11 21.78 -0.11 -0.48
CA ALA A 11 20.68 0.53 0.24
C ALA A 11 19.42 0.49 -0.65
N PRO A 12 18.23 0.19 -0.08
CA PRO A 12 16.99 0.29 -0.85
C PRO A 12 16.93 1.65 -1.52
N ARG A 13 16.42 1.69 -2.76
CA ARG A 13 16.29 2.93 -3.53
C ARG A 13 14.96 2.93 -4.22
N MET A 14 14.16 3.95 -3.97
CA MET A 14 12.92 4.14 -4.70
C MET A 14 13.03 5.42 -5.49
N VAL A 15 12.95 5.29 -6.80
CA VAL A 15 13.14 6.37 -7.74
C VAL A 15 11.79 6.67 -8.37
N PHE A 16 11.22 7.82 -8.06
CA PHE A 16 10.00 8.26 -8.74
C PHE A 16 10.36 8.96 -10.03
N THR A 17 9.60 8.63 -11.07
CA THR A 17 9.64 9.37 -12.32
C THR A 17 8.27 10.00 -12.51
N LEU A 18 8.13 11.27 -12.14
CA LEU A 18 6.86 12.01 -12.28
C LEU A 18 6.58 12.47 -13.73
N ARG A 19 6.97 11.67 -14.73
CA ARG A 19 6.91 12.06 -16.14
C ARG A 19 5.51 11.82 -16.73
N GLY A 20 5.03 12.77 -17.53
CA GLY A 20 3.78 12.68 -18.29
C GLY A 20 2.51 12.83 -17.44
N PRO A 21 1.30 12.73 -18.03
CA PRO A 21 0.03 12.87 -17.32
C PRO A 21 -0.25 11.73 -16.32
N ASN A 22 0.68 10.78 -16.17
CA ASN A 22 0.53 9.61 -15.30
C ASN A 22 1.89 9.26 -14.64
N PRO A 23 2.28 9.97 -13.57
CA PRO A 23 3.56 9.77 -12.90
C PRO A 23 3.68 8.34 -12.36
N ARG A 24 4.79 7.64 -12.61
CA ARG A 24 5.01 6.25 -12.19
C ARG A 24 6.26 6.09 -11.32
N PRO A 25 6.15 5.48 -10.13
CA PRO A 25 7.32 5.10 -9.36
C PRO A 25 8.12 3.96 -10.01
N ILE A 26 9.41 3.93 -9.79
CA ILE A 26 10.29 2.76 -9.99
C ILE A 26 10.84 2.36 -8.62
N PHE A 27 10.56 1.14 -8.20
CA PHE A 27 10.98 0.59 -6.92
C PHE A 27 12.18 -0.34 -7.13
N LEU A 28 13.32 -0.07 -6.50
CA LEU A 28 14.36 -1.07 -6.28
C LEU A 28 14.18 -1.60 -4.86
N SER A 29 13.54 -2.76 -4.78
CA SER A 29 13.08 -3.39 -3.54
C SER A 29 14.24 -4.06 -2.77
N GLU A 30 14.05 -4.24 -1.45
CA GLU A 30 14.87 -5.19 -0.70
C GLU A 30 14.55 -6.63 -1.14
N SER A 31 15.45 -7.59 -0.87
CA SER A 31 15.36 -8.98 -1.39
C SER A 31 14.06 -9.72 -1.10
N ASP A 32 13.37 -9.33 -0.02
CA ASP A 32 12.17 -10.04 0.48
C ASP A 32 10.87 -9.35 0.02
N TRP A 33 10.99 -8.38 -0.90
CA TRP A 33 9.88 -7.65 -1.50
C TRP A 33 9.89 -7.82 -3.00
N THR A 34 8.71 -7.99 -3.59
CA THR A 34 8.65 -8.10 -5.06
C THR A 34 9.16 -6.82 -5.71
N GLY A 35 9.92 -6.94 -6.80
CA GLY A 35 10.24 -5.79 -7.66
C GLY A 35 9.04 -5.31 -8.49
N ARG A 36 7.88 -5.99 -8.40
CA ARG A 36 6.67 -5.67 -9.15
C ARG A 36 5.77 -4.74 -8.35
N MET A 37 5.56 -3.55 -8.89
CA MET A 37 4.60 -2.58 -8.37
C MET A 37 3.20 -2.83 -8.95
N PHE A 38 2.18 -2.70 -8.11
CA PHE A 38 0.77 -2.70 -8.49
C PHE A 38 0.26 -1.26 -8.48
N SER A 39 -0.51 -0.88 -9.49
CA SER A 39 -1.05 0.47 -9.60
C SER A 39 -2.57 0.44 -9.68
N LEU A 40 -3.22 1.34 -8.95
CA LEU A 40 -4.68 1.50 -8.90
C LEU A 40 -5.04 2.96 -9.17
N CYS A 41 -6.03 3.18 -10.05
CA CYS A 41 -6.64 4.50 -10.22
C CYS A 41 -7.61 4.73 -9.05
N MET A 42 -7.38 5.79 -8.28
CA MET A 42 -8.11 6.01 -7.03
C MET A 42 -9.23 7.04 -7.15
N THR A 43 -9.37 7.73 -8.28
CA THR A 43 -10.45 8.68 -8.55
C THR A 43 -11.87 8.12 -8.28
N PRO A 44 -12.19 6.83 -8.55
CA PRO A 44 -13.50 6.29 -8.20
C PRO A 44 -13.71 6.10 -6.68
N HIS A 45 -12.62 6.04 -5.91
CA HIS A 45 -12.61 5.68 -4.49
C HIS A 45 -12.41 6.89 -3.57
N TRP A 46 -11.70 7.93 -4.03
CA TRP A 46 -11.44 9.17 -3.28
C TRP A 46 -12.46 10.26 -3.61
N ARG A 47 -13.72 9.98 -3.30
CA ARG A 47 -14.82 10.95 -3.43
C ARG A 47 -15.39 11.35 -2.08
N GLY A 48 -15.82 12.60 -1.98
CA GLY A 48 -16.46 13.16 -0.79
C GLY A 48 -15.58 13.17 0.45
N ILE A 49 -14.26 13.34 0.27
CA ILE A 49 -13.29 13.44 1.37
C ILE A 49 -13.62 14.70 2.18
N PRO A 50 -13.99 14.61 3.47
CA PRO A 50 -14.23 15.78 4.31
C PRO A 50 -12.97 16.62 4.49
N TRP A 51 -13.12 17.93 4.33
CA TRP A 51 -12.09 18.91 4.68
C TRP A 51 -12.77 20.19 5.20
N GLY A 52 -12.71 20.40 6.52
CA GLY A 52 -13.53 21.43 7.16
C GLY A 52 -15.02 21.22 6.86
N ASP A 53 -15.67 22.25 6.32
CA ASP A 53 -17.08 22.21 5.90
C ASP A 53 -17.25 21.75 4.43
N GLU A 54 -16.16 21.47 3.72
CA GLU A 54 -16.15 21.10 2.31
C GLU A 54 -16.00 19.58 2.09
N ARG A 55 -16.29 19.15 0.86
CA ARG A 55 -16.10 17.79 0.38
C ARG A 55 -15.24 17.82 -0.87
N LEU A 56 -14.12 17.11 -0.83
CA LEU A 56 -13.16 17.04 -1.93
C LEU A 56 -13.34 15.74 -2.71
N ASP A 57 -13.43 15.86 -4.03
CA ASP A 57 -13.32 14.75 -4.95
C ASP A 57 -11.91 14.77 -5.53
N VAL A 58 -11.11 13.80 -5.11
CA VAL A 58 -9.66 13.82 -5.30
C VAL A 58 -9.26 12.85 -6.40
N GLU A 59 -8.39 13.31 -7.29
CA GLU A 59 -7.83 12.49 -8.36
C GLU A 59 -6.42 12.02 -8.03
N GLY A 60 -6.11 10.78 -8.36
CA GLY A 60 -4.76 10.27 -8.18
C GLY A 60 -4.64 8.76 -8.35
N SER A 61 -3.45 8.26 -8.03
CA SER A 61 -3.10 6.85 -8.17
C SER A 61 -2.47 6.32 -6.89
N SER A 62 -2.77 5.06 -6.58
CA SER A 62 -2.13 4.29 -5.53
C SER A 62 -1.15 3.30 -6.16
N TYR A 63 0.07 3.26 -5.62
CA TYR A 63 1.13 2.36 -6.04
C TYR A 63 1.54 1.50 -4.86
N LEU A 64 1.34 0.20 -4.98
CA LEU A 64 1.53 -0.76 -3.90
C LEU A 64 2.66 -1.73 -4.24
N LEU A 65 3.55 -1.90 -3.29
CA LEU A 65 4.55 -2.96 -3.26
C LEU A 65 4.12 -3.98 -2.21
N PHE A 66 4.29 -5.25 -2.53
CA PHE A 66 3.99 -6.34 -1.61
C PHE A 66 5.26 -7.11 -1.24
N PRO A 67 5.30 -7.74 -0.07
CA PRO A 67 6.27 -8.77 0.24
C PRO A 67 6.29 -9.86 -0.83
N GLU A 68 7.44 -10.51 -1.02
CA GLU A 68 7.53 -11.69 -1.87
C GLU A 68 6.57 -12.81 -1.40
N ALA A 69 6.47 -13.86 -2.22
CA ALA A 69 5.63 -15.00 -1.90
C ALA A 69 6.09 -15.66 -0.58
N ALA A 70 5.15 -16.15 0.21
CA ALA A 70 5.49 -16.95 1.38
C ALA A 70 6.30 -18.19 0.94
N ALA A 71 7.18 -18.69 1.80
CA ALA A 71 8.11 -19.77 1.44
C ALA A 71 7.36 -21.01 0.89
N GLY A 72 7.66 -21.38 -0.36
CA GLY A 72 7.02 -22.50 -1.05
C GLY A 72 5.56 -22.26 -1.46
N GLN A 73 5.09 -21.02 -1.40
CA GLN A 73 3.72 -20.62 -1.76
C GLN A 73 3.73 -19.69 -2.98
N ALA A 74 2.55 -19.55 -3.57
CA ALA A 74 2.30 -18.68 -4.72
C ALA A 74 1.81 -17.28 -4.32
N TYR A 75 1.20 -17.15 -3.15
CA TYR A 75 0.62 -15.91 -2.63
C TYR A 75 1.63 -15.10 -1.82
N SER A 76 1.47 -13.77 -1.80
CA SER A 76 2.34 -12.87 -1.01
C SER A 76 2.31 -13.20 0.47
N ALA A 77 3.45 -13.07 1.15
CA ALA A 77 3.54 -13.14 2.60
C ALA A 77 2.66 -12.10 3.32
N HIS A 78 2.15 -11.08 2.62
CA HIS A 78 1.06 -10.20 3.04
C HIS A 78 -0.18 -10.97 3.53
N PHE A 79 -0.51 -12.08 2.87
CA PHE A 79 -1.70 -12.89 3.17
C PHE A 79 -1.43 -14.06 4.12
N ASP A 80 -0.21 -14.24 4.62
CA ASP A 80 0.10 -15.30 5.57
C ASP A 80 0.02 -14.78 7.02
N PRO A 81 -0.97 -15.17 7.83
CA PRO A 81 -1.05 -14.77 9.24
C PRO A 81 0.08 -15.34 10.12
N ASN A 82 0.94 -16.20 9.59
CA ASN A 82 2.16 -16.63 10.27
C ASN A 82 3.41 -15.84 9.87
N SER A 83 3.32 -15.02 8.84
CA SER A 83 4.42 -14.20 8.37
C SER A 83 4.60 -12.93 9.22
N PRO A 84 5.85 -12.46 9.42
CA PRO A 84 6.12 -11.10 9.90
C PRO A 84 5.45 -10.01 9.05
N TYR A 85 5.20 -10.31 7.78
CA TYR A 85 4.63 -9.41 6.79
C TYR A 85 3.11 -9.49 6.70
N PHE A 86 2.42 -10.18 7.61
CA PHE A 86 0.96 -10.26 7.55
C PHE A 86 0.32 -8.87 7.54
N TYR A 87 -0.50 -8.61 6.51
CA TYR A 87 -1.14 -7.33 6.22
C TYR A 87 -0.17 -6.16 5.99
N ALA A 88 1.12 -6.43 5.76
CA ALA A 88 2.12 -5.43 5.42
C ALA A 88 2.12 -5.15 3.92
N PHE A 89 2.20 -3.88 3.57
CA PHE A 89 2.50 -3.42 2.22
C PHE A 89 3.17 -2.05 2.32
N PHE A 90 3.90 -1.68 1.27
CA PHE A 90 4.41 -0.33 1.11
C PHE A 90 3.59 0.35 0.03
N GLY A 91 3.05 1.52 0.33
CA GLY A 91 2.21 2.28 -0.57
C GLY A 91 2.80 3.65 -0.89
N THR A 92 2.56 4.13 -2.11
CA THR A 92 2.70 5.53 -2.45
C THR A 92 1.45 6.02 -3.18
N TYR A 93 0.87 7.11 -2.69
CA TYR A 93 -0.14 7.87 -3.41
C TYR A 93 0.51 9.04 -4.14
N ILE A 94 0.09 9.24 -5.38
CA ILE A 94 0.37 10.44 -6.15
C ILE A 94 -0.96 11.09 -6.46
N ILE A 95 -1.16 12.28 -5.90
CA ILE A 95 -2.45 12.94 -5.84
C ILE A 95 -2.34 14.25 -6.62
N ALA A 96 -3.22 14.41 -7.60
CA ALA A 96 -3.26 15.60 -8.44
C ALA A 96 -3.79 16.81 -7.66
N PRO A 97 -3.36 18.04 -8.02
CA PRO A 97 -3.98 19.25 -7.48
C PRO A 97 -5.45 19.33 -7.92
N GLN A 98 -6.27 20.00 -7.11
CA GLN A 98 -7.67 20.26 -7.41
C GLN A 98 -7.83 21.72 -7.83
N ASP A 99 -8.42 21.96 -9.00
CA ASP A 99 -8.59 23.31 -9.57
C ASP A 99 -7.28 24.13 -9.61
N GLY A 100 -6.16 23.46 -9.87
CA GLY A 100 -4.83 24.06 -9.90
C GLY A 100 -4.28 24.44 -8.52
N LYS A 101 -4.90 23.97 -7.43
CA LYS A 101 -4.46 24.22 -6.06
C LYS A 101 -3.94 22.94 -5.40
N ARG A 102 -2.89 23.12 -4.61
CA ARG A 102 -2.34 22.08 -3.73
C ARG A 102 -3.40 21.61 -2.74
N LEU A 103 -3.48 20.29 -2.57
CA LEU A 103 -4.37 19.65 -1.62
C LEU A 103 -3.75 19.61 -0.22
N PRO A 104 -4.51 19.89 0.84
CA PRO A 104 -4.01 19.94 2.22
C PRO A 104 -3.50 18.56 2.68
N PRO A 105 -2.32 18.44 3.33
CA PRO A 105 -1.76 17.15 3.75
C PRO A 105 -2.63 16.42 4.80
N GLU A 106 -3.50 17.13 5.52
CA GLU A 106 -4.37 16.59 6.56
C GLU A 106 -5.38 15.55 6.05
N ILE A 107 -5.62 15.47 4.74
CA ILE A 107 -6.53 14.48 4.13
C ILE A 107 -5.98 13.04 4.13
N PHE A 108 -4.71 12.85 4.46
CA PHE A 108 -3.98 11.59 4.33
C PHE A 108 -4.71 10.38 4.95
N ALA A 109 -5.27 10.56 6.14
CA ALA A 109 -5.88 9.46 6.88
C ALA A 109 -7.18 9.00 6.22
N GLU A 110 -7.96 9.92 5.67
CA GLU A 110 -9.19 9.57 4.97
C GLU A 110 -8.91 8.95 3.59
N LEU A 111 -7.86 9.39 2.88
CA LEU A 111 -7.42 8.73 1.64
C LEU A 111 -7.09 7.25 1.89
N GLY A 112 -6.32 6.97 2.95
CA GLY A 112 -6.03 5.60 3.38
C GLY A 112 -7.26 4.81 3.81
N ASN A 113 -8.20 5.46 4.51
CA ASN A 113 -9.46 4.84 4.90
C ASN A 113 -10.29 4.39 3.68
N ARG A 114 -10.36 5.23 2.64
CA ARG A 114 -11.08 4.92 1.40
C ARG A 114 -10.40 3.79 0.62
N ASP A 115 -9.07 3.75 0.60
CA ASP A 115 -8.32 2.65 -0.01
C ASP A 115 -8.61 1.32 0.70
N ASN A 116 -8.55 1.28 2.03
CA ASN A 116 -8.91 0.09 2.81
C ASN A 116 -10.32 -0.42 2.48
N LEU A 117 -11.30 0.47 2.42
CA LEU A 117 -12.68 0.10 2.08
C LEU A 117 -12.80 -0.41 0.64
N ALA A 118 -12.05 0.16 -0.31
CA ALA A 118 -12.02 -0.31 -1.70
C ALA A 118 -11.37 -1.69 -1.81
N TRP A 119 -10.24 -1.89 -1.12
CA TRP A 119 -9.55 -3.16 -1.01
C TRP A 119 -10.45 -4.25 -0.44
N LEU A 120 -11.10 -4.02 0.71
CA LEU A 120 -11.98 -4.99 1.35
C LEU A 120 -13.15 -5.42 0.45
N ARG A 121 -13.77 -4.46 -0.25
CA ARG A 121 -14.81 -4.77 -1.25
C ARG A 121 -14.27 -5.64 -2.38
N THR A 122 -13.07 -5.34 -2.87
CA THR A 122 -12.40 -6.11 -3.93
C THR A 122 -12.09 -7.53 -3.47
N MET A 123 -11.71 -7.68 -2.20
CA MET A 123 -11.47 -8.97 -1.57
C MET A 123 -12.78 -9.69 -1.18
N GLY A 124 -13.95 -9.16 -1.50
CA GLY A 124 -15.23 -9.85 -1.30
C GLY A 124 -15.80 -9.72 0.10
N ASP A 125 -15.37 -8.75 0.90
CA ASP A 125 -16.06 -8.42 2.15
C ASP A 125 -17.43 -7.79 1.82
N LEU A 126 -18.49 -8.41 2.32
CA LEU A 126 -19.87 -7.95 2.12
C LEU A 126 -20.21 -6.74 3.02
N HIS A 127 -19.48 -6.59 4.12
CA HIS A 127 -19.67 -5.53 5.11
C HIS A 127 -18.31 -4.89 5.44
N PRO A 128 -17.66 -4.25 4.45
CA PRO A 128 -16.33 -3.68 4.60
C PRO A 128 -16.31 -2.66 5.74
N PHE A 129 -15.38 -2.85 6.68
CA PHE A 129 -15.18 -1.96 7.80
C PHE A 129 -13.75 -1.43 7.82
N SER A 130 -13.63 -0.10 7.86
CA SER A 130 -12.42 0.65 8.13
C SER A 130 -12.83 1.97 8.77
N ALA A 131 -12.14 2.35 9.84
CA ALA A 131 -12.34 3.63 10.52
C ALA A 131 -11.00 4.16 11.01
N VAL A 132 -10.73 5.43 10.75
CA VAL A 132 -9.55 6.14 11.30
C VAL A 132 -9.75 6.31 12.80
N THR A 133 -8.83 5.79 13.60
CA THR A 133 -8.90 5.90 15.07
C THR A 133 -7.88 6.88 15.63
N THR A 134 -6.76 7.10 14.96
CA THR A 134 -5.73 8.03 15.40
C THR A 134 -4.97 8.59 14.21
N PRO A 135 -5.35 9.75 13.66
CA PRO A 135 -4.54 10.47 12.67
C PRO A 135 -3.63 11.48 13.37
N THR A 136 -2.34 11.44 13.07
CA THR A 136 -1.37 12.43 13.56
C THR A 136 -0.43 12.82 12.44
N LEU A 137 -0.49 14.09 12.04
CA LEU A 137 0.49 14.72 11.17
C LEU A 137 1.56 15.36 12.06
N LEU A 138 2.82 14.99 11.85
CA LEU A 138 3.96 15.53 12.56
C LEU A 138 4.53 16.72 11.80
N LEU A 139 5.00 17.72 12.54
CA LEU A 139 5.67 18.87 11.93
C LEU A 139 6.90 18.41 11.12
N PRO A 140 7.26 19.17 10.06
CA PRO A 140 8.46 18.88 9.28
C PRO A 140 9.70 18.83 10.17
N GLU A 141 10.63 17.95 9.84
CA GLU A 141 11.94 17.93 10.48
C GLU A 141 12.70 19.24 10.18
N PRO A 142 13.56 19.73 11.08
CA PRO A 142 14.35 20.92 10.83
C PRO A 142 15.15 20.82 9.52
N GLY A 143 14.87 21.71 8.56
CA GLY A 143 15.52 21.73 7.26
C GLY A 143 14.72 21.05 6.13
N GLU A 144 13.61 20.38 6.44
CA GLU A 144 12.64 19.94 5.45
C GLU A 144 11.52 20.99 5.31
N ILE A 145 11.21 21.38 4.07
CA ILE A 145 10.08 22.26 3.73
C ILE A 145 9.05 21.41 2.99
N ASP A 146 7.78 21.61 3.29
CA ASP A 146 6.67 20.94 2.61
C ASP A 146 6.73 19.40 2.67
N ARG A 147 7.35 18.86 3.73
CA ARG A 147 7.44 17.42 3.97
C ARG A 147 7.16 17.11 5.43
N TRP A 148 6.13 16.33 5.66
CA TRP A 148 5.64 15.96 6.97
C TRP A 148 5.73 14.46 7.16
N SER A 149 6.09 14.03 8.37
CA SER A 149 5.88 12.65 8.78
C SER A 149 4.46 12.48 9.30
N PHE A 150 3.89 11.29 9.21
CA PHE A 150 2.59 11.02 9.80
C PHE A 150 2.50 9.62 10.39
N VAL A 151 1.55 9.47 11.31
CA VAL A 151 1.10 8.21 11.86
C VAL A 151 -0.41 8.15 11.73
N ALA A 152 -0.94 7.02 11.26
CA ALA A 152 -2.36 6.75 11.24
C ALA A 152 -2.65 5.34 11.77
N THR A 153 -3.67 5.22 12.61
CA THR A 153 -4.21 3.93 13.03
C THR A 153 -5.62 3.76 12.49
N TYR A 154 -5.94 2.55 12.04
CA TYR A 154 -7.24 2.17 11.53
C TYR A 154 -7.76 0.96 12.28
N ALA A 155 -9.01 1.01 12.75
CA ALA A 155 -9.76 -0.20 13.05
C ALA A 155 -10.32 -0.72 11.72
N VAL A 156 -10.01 -1.95 11.33
CA VAL A 156 -10.28 -2.45 9.98
C VAL A 156 -10.55 -3.95 10.01
N HIS A 157 -11.35 -4.47 9.08
CA HIS A 157 -11.35 -5.90 8.81
C HIS A 157 -10.05 -6.31 8.12
N ASN A 158 -9.58 -7.54 8.35
CA ASN A 158 -8.52 -8.07 7.50
C ASN A 158 -9.07 -8.45 6.12
N GLY A 159 -8.22 -8.47 5.09
CA GLY A 159 -8.58 -8.78 3.71
C GLY A 159 -8.69 -10.28 3.39
N LEU A 160 -8.75 -11.15 4.40
CA LEU A 160 -8.89 -12.59 4.24
C LEU A 160 -10.28 -13.05 4.64
N GLY A 161 -11.03 -13.60 3.68
CA GLY A 161 -12.32 -14.18 3.97
C GLY A 161 -12.75 -15.32 3.06
N LEU A 162 -13.88 -15.92 3.40
CA LEU A 162 -14.46 -17.04 2.65
C LEU A 162 -14.89 -16.65 1.23
N ASN A 163 -15.22 -15.38 1.02
CA ASN A 163 -15.71 -14.86 -0.26
C ASN A 163 -14.59 -14.24 -1.12
N ASN A 164 -13.33 -14.47 -0.73
CA ASN A 164 -12.18 -13.97 -1.47
C ASN A 164 -12.22 -14.39 -2.95
N PRO A 165 -11.89 -13.48 -3.89
CA PRO A 165 -11.83 -13.83 -5.30
C PRO A 165 -10.75 -14.89 -5.55
N ARG A 166 -11.10 -15.92 -6.32
CA ARG A 166 -10.18 -17.00 -6.74
C ARG A 166 -9.66 -16.85 -8.17
N ALA A 167 -10.19 -15.87 -8.91
CA ALA A 167 -9.83 -15.60 -10.29
C ALA A 167 -9.80 -14.10 -10.55
N GLY A 168 -9.10 -13.68 -11.61
CA GLY A 168 -9.04 -12.28 -12.05
C GLY A 168 -8.01 -11.42 -11.29
N LEU A 169 -7.33 -11.97 -10.29
CA LEU A 169 -6.19 -11.34 -9.63
C LEU A 169 -4.87 -12.01 -10.08
N PRO A 170 -3.77 -11.26 -10.15
CA PRO A 170 -2.43 -11.83 -10.25
C PRO A 170 -2.17 -12.79 -9.08
N GLU A 171 -1.42 -13.86 -9.34
CA GLU A 171 -1.16 -14.94 -8.39
C GLU A 171 -0.65 -14.46 -7.01
N LEU A 172 0.26 -13.48 -7.00
CA LEU A 172 0.80 -12.87 -5.78
C LEU A 172 -0.28 -12.18 -4.91
N LEU A 173 -1.39 -11.76 -5.52
CA LEU A 173 -2.54 -11.14 -4.86
C LEU A 173 -3.68 -12.12 -4.56
N LEU A 174 -3.54 -13.39 -4.94
CA LEU A 174 -4.49 -14.41 -4.54
C LEU A 174 -4.28 -14.72 -3.05
N PRO A 175 -5.34 -14.75 -2.25
CA PRO A 175 -5.22 -15.17 -0.86
C PRO A 175 -5.01 -16.68 -0.76
N PRO A 176 -4.42 -17.18 0.35
CA PRO A 176 -4.24 -18.59 0.57
C PRO A 176 -5.53 -19.40 0.44
N GLU A 177 -5.39 -20.69 0.19
CA GLU A 177 -6.51 -21.62 0.31
C GLU A 177 -7.14 -21.50 1.70
N SER A 178 -8.48 -21.60 1.75
CA SER A 178 -9.24 -21.33 2.98
C SER A 178 -8.67 -22.09 4.17
N GLY A 179 -8.36 -23.37 4.02
CA GLY A 179 -7.82 -24.22 5.08
C GLY A 179 -6.50 -23.75 5.70
N VAL A 180 -5.68 -22.98 4.99
CA VAL A 180 -4.38 -22.52 5.52
C VAL A 180 -4.58 -21.39 6.53
N TRP A 181 -5.32 -20.35 6.16
CA TRP A 181 -5.49 -19.16 6.99
C TRP A 181 -6.69 -19.25 7.94
N SER A 182 -7.77 -19.95 7.54
CA SER A 182 -9.00 -20.03 8.34
C SER A 182 -8.78 -20.75 9.66
N ASN A 183 -7.71 -21.53 9.79
CA ASN A 183 -7.31 -22.17 11.05
C ASN A 183 -6.60 -21.20 12.01
N VAL A 184 -6.17 -20.02 11.54
CA VAL A 184 -5.38 -19.05 12.32
C VAL A 184 -6.21 -17.83 12.72
N ILE A 185 -7.01 -17.30 11.79
CA ILE A 185 -7.83 -16.10 11.98
C ILE A 185 -9.25 -16.30 11.45
N ASP A 186 -10.19 -15.48 11.90
CA ASP A 186 -11.56 -15.45 11.37
C ASP A 186 -11.63 -14.68 10.04
N SER A 187 -12.61 -15.06 9.22
CA SER A 187 -12.92 -14.36 7.95
C SER A 187 -13.27 -12.91 8.24
N TYR A 188 -12.57 -11.96 7.60
CA TYR A 188 -12.76 -10.52 7.78
C TYR A 188 -12.72 -10.08 9.25
N GLN A 189 -11.97 -10.79 10.10
CA GLN A 189 -11.81 -10.47 11.51
C GLN A 189 -11.35 -9.01 11.69
N ASN A 190 -11.92 -8.35 12.70
CA ASN A 190 -11.47 -7.05 13.19
C ASN A 190 -9.99 -7.10 13.60
N MET A 191 -9.24 -6.13 13.11
CA MET A 191 -7.84 -5.90 13.43
C MET A 191 -7.56 -4.39 13.52
N VAL A 192 -6.36 -4.06 13.98
CA VAL A 192 -5.83 -2.70 13.98
C VAL A 192 -4.72 -2.64 12.95
N MET A 193 -4.85 -1.78 11.95
CA MET A 193 -3.77 -1.47 11.02
C MET A 193 -3.05 -0.21 11.51
N HIS A 194 -1.74 -0.33 11.66
CA HIS A 194 -0.85 0.78 11.99
C HIS A 194 -0.16 1.23 10.72
N CYS A 195 -0.19 2.53 10.44
CA CYS A 195 0.40 3.13 9.25
C CYS A 195 1.35 4.25 9.66
N GLN A 196 2.53 4.27 9.05
CA GLN A 196 3.50 5.34 9.20
C GLN A 196 4.00 5.76 7.82
N GLY A 197 4.26 7.05 7.65
CA GLY A 197 4.64 7.54 6.34
C GLY A 197 5.14 8.97 6.34
N LYS A 198 5.41 9.44 5.13
CA LYS A 198 5.77 10.82 4.81
C LYS A 198 4.82 11.34 3.75
N ILE A 199 4.42 12.60 3.87
CA ILE A 199 3.59 13.31 2.90
C ILE A 199 4.30 14.61 2.53
N TRP A 200 4.38 14.94 1.24
CA TRP A 200 5.06 16.13 0.77
C TRP A 200 4.54 16.62 -0.57
N TYR A 201 4.91 17.84 -0.94
CA TYR A 201 4.63 18.36 -2.27
C TYR A 201 5.80 18.15 -3.23
N GLU A 202 5.46 17.79 -4.47
CA GLU A 202 6.38 17.85 -5.59
C GLU A 202 5.69 18.60 -6.74
N GLY A 203 6.13 19.83 -7.00
CA GLY A 203 5.34 20.80 -7.76
C GLY A 203 4.00 21.07 -7.07
N ASP A 204 2.89 20.81 -7.76
CA ASP A 204 1.52 20.91 -7.23
C ASP A 204 0.92 19.55 -6.81
N TYR A 205 1.65 18.46 -7.03
CA TYR A 205 1.20 17.13 -6.61
C TYR A 205 1.47 16.92 -5.13
N LEU A 206 0.50 16.30 -4.45
CA LEU A 206 0.67 15.80 -3.10
C LEU A 206 1.09 14.33 -3.18
N ILE A 207 2.24 14.02 -2.61
CA ILE A 207 2.83 12.69 -2.59
C ILE A 207 2.77 12.14 -1.18
N MET A 208 2.27 10.93 -1.00
CA MET A 208 2.20 10.27 0.31
C MET A 208 2.79 8.88 0.20
N SER A 209 3.94 8.63 0.82
CA SER A 209 4.53 7.28 0.90
C SER A 209 4.40 6.73 2.32
N PHE A 210 4.10 5.45 2.43
CA PHE A 210 3.75 4.85 3.71
C PHE A 210 3.95 3.35 3.71
N PHE A 211 3.96 2.80 4.91
CA PHE A 211 3.95 1.36 5.12
C PHE A 211 2.97 0.99 6.22
N THR A 212 2.56 -0.27 6.22
CA THR A 212 1.57 -0.79 7.14
C THR A 212 2.10 -1.94 7.98
N GLY A 213 1.55 -2.06 9.18
CA GLY A 213 1.66 -3.20 10.08
C GLY A 213 0.30 -3.49 10.69
N ALA A 214 0.18 -4.63 11.36
CA ALA A 214 -1.10 -5.10 11.88
C ALA A 214 -0.99 -5.58 13.32
N GLU A 215 -2.08 -5.38 14.03
CA GLU A 215 -2.35 -5.98 15.33
C GLU A 215 -3.68 -6.72 15.30
N TYR A 216 -3.67 -7.98 15.71
CA TYR A 216 -4.84 -8.85 15.68
C TYR A 216 -4.71 -9.99 16.70
N PHE A 217 -5.81 -10.69 16.93
CA PHE A 217 -5.84 -11.90 17.75
C PHE A 217 -5.95 -13.13 16.87
N ARG A 218 -5.11 -14.13 17.09
CA ARG A 218 -5.32 -15.46 16.50
C ARG A 218 -6.53 -16.12 17.17
N ARG A 219 -7.12 -17.11 16.51
CA ARG A 219 -8.18 -17.97 17.09
C ARG A 219 -7.78 -18.60 18.44
N SER A 220 -6.49 -18.90 18.61
CA SER A 220 -5.92 -19.36 19.89
C SER A 220 -6.00 -18.34 21.05
N GLY A 221 -6.44 -17.11 20.80
CA GLY A 221 -6.42 -16.00 21.77
C GLY A 221 -5.08 -15.24 21.83
N LYS A 222 -4.03 -15.72 21.16
CA LYS A 222 -2.73 -15.03 21.13
C LYS A 222 -2.83 -13.71 20.36
N ARG A 223 -2.47 -12.59 21.02
CA ARG A 223 -2.28 -11.28 20.38
C ARG A 223 -0.99 -11.27 19.56
N ILE A 224 -1.09 -10.79 18.33
CA ILE A 224 0.02 -10.54 17.42
C ILE A 224 0.06 -9.05 17.11
N ASN A 225 1.25 -8.44 17.11
CA ASN A 225 1.48 -7.08 16.64
C ASN A 225 2.77 -7.08 15.82
N THR A 226 2.65 -6.88 14.51
CA THR A 226 3.77 -7.10 13.58
C THR A 226 4.88 -6.06 13.74
N PHE A 227 4.57 -4.82 14.16
CA PHE A 227 5.58 -3.79 14.42
C PHE A 227 6.42 -4.10 15.67
N HIS A 228 5.80 -4.54 16.76
CA HIS A 228 6.52 -4.80 18.00
C HIS A 228 7.20 -6.16 18.04
N GLN A 229 6.59 -7.18 17.43
CA GLN A 229 7.10 -8.55 17.48
C GLN A 229 8.17 -8.83 16.41
N PHE A 230 8.28 -8.00 15.37
CA PHE A 230 9.29 -8.14 14.31
C PHE A 230 10.07 -6.84 14.08
N PRO A 231 11.02 -6.48 14.97
CA PRO A 231 11.76 -5.22 14.87
C PRO A 231 12.56 -5.05 13.56
N ALA A 232 13.07 -6.15 13.00
CA ALA A 232 13.78 -6.13 11.73
C ALA A 232 12.87 -5.69 10.57
N PHE A 233 11.61 -6.12 10.58
CA PHE A 233 10.59 -5.67 9.63
C PHE A 233 10.34 -4.17 9.77
N TYR A 234 10.13 -3.67 11.00
CA TYR A 234 9.93 -2.25 11.24
C TYR A 234 11.10 -1.39 10.75
N GLN A 235 12.34 -1.82 11.02
CA GLN A 235 13.54 -1.13 10.54
C GLN A 235 13.66 -1.15 9.01
N GLN A 236 13.33 -2.27 8.36
CA GLN A 236 13.29 -2.38 6.90
C GLN A 236 12.32 -1.36 6.30
N GLN A 237 11.11 -1.26 6.85
CA GLN A 237 10.11 -0.29 6.39
C GLN A 237 10.57 1.16 6.51
N GLY A 238 11.18 1.52 7.64
CA GLY A 238 11.75 2.86 7.84
C GLY A 238 12.80 3.18 6.76
N ARG A 239 13.71 2.24 6.47
CA ARG A 239 14.70 2.41 5.39
C ARG A 239 14.05 2.58 4.02
N MET A 240 13.01 1.81 3.72
CA MET A 240 12.28 1.93 2.45
C MET A 240 11.61 3.31 2.30
N LEU A 241 11.05 3.84 3.38
CA LEU A 241 10.43 5.17 3.40
C LEU A 241 11.46 6.30 3.24
N ASP A 242 12.63 6.17 3.87
CA ASP A 242 13.73 7.14 3.72
C ASP A 242 14.44 7.05 2.36
N ALA A 243 14.36 5.89 1.71
CA ALA A 243 14.91 5.64 0.39
C ALA A 243 14.09 6.25 -0.76
N VAL A 244 12.91 6.81 -0.46
CA VAL A 244 12.07 7.52 -1.43
C VAL A 244 12.79 8.76 -1.92
N LYS A 245 13.21 8.72 -3.20
CA LYS A 245 13.79 9.86 -3.93
C LYS A 245 12.98 10.12 -5.19
N ILE A 246 12.40 11.32 -5.30
CA ILE A 246 11.78 11.74 -6.55
C ILE A 246 12.86 12.31 -7.47
N ILE A 247 12.95 11.79 -8.70
CA ILE A 247 13.82 12.34 -9.74
C ILE A 247 12.94 13.01 -10.79
N ASN A 248 13.01 14.35 -10.84
CA ASN A 248 12.37 15.19 -11.84
C ASN A 248 13.45 15.68 -12.83
N ASP A 249 13.80 14.85 -13.82
CA ASP A 249 14.96 15.09 -14.71
C ASP A 249 14.59 15.45 -16.16
N GLY A 250 13.32 15.73 -16.46
CA GLY A 250 12.89 16.33 -17.73
C GLY A 250 13.14 15.51 -19.02
N SER A 251 13.51 14.23 -18.97
CA SER A 251 13.80 13.43 -20.17
C SER A 251 12.74 12.34 -20.43
N GLY A 252 11.99 12.43 -21.53
CA GLY A 252 10.74 11.67 -21.75
C GLY A 252 10.86 10.14 -21.88
N PHE A 253 9.78 9.44 -21.53
CA PHE A 253 9.47 8.09 -22.03
C PHE A 253 7.99 7.99 -22.40
N SER A 254 7.73 7.29 -23.50
CA SER A 254 6.45 7.14 -24.19
C SER A 254 5.40 6.40 -23.39
N THR A 255 4.16 6.86 -23.53
CA THR A 255 2.88 6.31 -23.06
C THR A 255 2.75 4.80 -23.26
N PRO A 256 2.29 4.02 -22.25
CA PRO A 256 1.59 2.77 -22.52
C PRO A 256 0.13 3.06 -22.86
N ASP A 257 -0.35 2.35 -23.87
CA ASP A 257 -1.67 2.49 -24.46
C ASP A 257 -2.81 2.32 -23.44
N ARG A 258 -3.85 3.15 -23.54
CA ARG A 258 -4.97 3.27 -22.57
C ARG A 258 -5.95 2.09 -22.60
N THR A 259 -5.64 0.99 -23.27
CA THR A 259 -6.58 -0.11 -23.55
C THR A 259 -6.53 -1.27 -22.54
N SER A 260 -5.61 -1.35 -21.59
CA SER A 260 -5.35 -2.63 -20.90
C SER A 260 -6.01 -2.90 -19.54
N PHE A 261 -7.04 -2.16 -19.09
CA PHE A 261 -7.75 -2.51 -17.83
C PHE A 261 -9.27 -2.66 -17.95
N ALA A 262 -9.85 -2.51 -19.15
CA ALA A 262 -11.26 -2.77 -19.40
C ALA A 262 -11.56 -3.87 -20.45
N GLU A 263 -10.57 -4.36 -21.21
CA GLU A 263 -10.79 -5.31 -22.34
C GLU A 263 -10.21 -6.71 -22.13
N LYS A 264 -10.37 -7.29 -20.94
CA LYS A 264 -10.25 -8.76 -20.76
C LYS A 264 -11.51 -9.40 -20.18
N ARG A 265 -12.67 -8.94 -20.64
CA ARG A 265 -13.97 -9.60 -20.39
C ARG A 265 -14.61 -10.24 -21.62
N THR A 266 -13.94 -10.30 -22.78
CA THR A 266 -14.58 -10.75 -24.04
C THR A 266 -13.76 -11.73 -24.90
N HIS A 267 -12.79 -12.46 -24.33
CA HIS A 267 -12.03 -13.48 -25.09
C HIS A 267 -12.09 -14.91 -24.52
N TYR A 268 -13.19 -15.26 -23.84
CA TYR A 268 -13.52 -16.66 -23.52
C TYR A 268 -14.95 -17.08 -23.92
N GLU A 269 -15.61 -16.32 -24.80
CA GLU A 269 -16.85 -16.75 -25.46
C GLU A 269 -16.63 -16.73 -26.97
N THR A 270 -15.88 -17.72 -27.47
CA THR A 270 -16.01 -18.34 -28.80
C THR A 270 -14.77 -19.19 -29.06
N ARG A 271 -14.85 -20.47 -28.66
CA ARG A 271 -14.30 -21.65 -29.35
C ARG A 271 -14.49 -22.89 -28.47
N ASN A 272 -15.73 -23.36 -28.48
CA ASN A 272 -16.19 -24.75 -28.67
C ASN A 272 -17.61 -24.88 -28.14
#